data_AF-A0A2L0RVS2-F1
#
_entry.id   AF-A0A2L0RVS2-F1
#
_cell.length_a   1.000
_cell.length_b   1.000
_cell.length_c   1.000
_cell.angle_alpha   90.00
_cell.angle_beta   90.00
_cell.angle_gamma   90.00
#
_symmetry.space_group_name_H-M   'P 1'
#
loop_
_entity.id
_entity.type
_entity.pdbx_description
1 polymer ?
#
loop_
_entity_poly.entity_id
_entity_poly.type
_entity_poly.pdbx_seq_one_letter_code
_entity_poly.pdbx_strand_id
1 'polypeptide(L)'
;MELYIRPATLDDVHALLALDAYATAHASRRVFIHDAVVRQQCLVAEAGGQCAGYLVLTNDFFHHDFVALVVVAPMHQRQGVALALLAGAEKLCKTPKLFASTNLCNTASQAMLAKAGFIPSGRIENLDEGDPEQVYVKFVC
;
A
#
# COMPACT_ATOMS: atom_id res chain seq x y z
N MET A 1 -12.79 -4.63 -16.83
CA MET A 1 -11.82 -5.52 -16.16
C MET A 1 -12.32 -5.74 -14.75
N GLU A 2 -12.56 -6.99 -14.36
CA GLU A 2 -13.01 -7.31 -13.01
C GLU A 2 -11.76 -7.39 -12.11
N LEU A 3 -11.74 -6.58 -11.06
CA LEU A 3 -10.66 -6.56 -10.07
C LEU A 3 -11.11 -7.35 -8.84
N TYR A 4 -10.33 -8.33 -8.45
CA TYR A 4 -10.56 -9.12 -7.24
C TYR A 4 -9.50 -8.78 -6.19
N ILE A 5 -9.95 -8.39 -4.99
CA ILE A 5 -9.06 -8.11 -3.86
C ILE A 5 -9.09 -9.28 -2.90
N ARG A 6 -7.92 -9.83 -2.58
CA ARG A 6 -7.77 -10.96 -1.66
C ARG A 6 -6.50 -10.83 -0.81
N PRO A 7 -6.43 -11.49 0.36
CA PRO A 7 -5.17 -11.68 1.06
C PRO A 7 -4.12 -12.35 0.15
N ALA A 8 -2.88 -11.92 0.30
CA ALA A 8 -1.74 -12.57 -0.33
C ALA A 8 -1.45 -13.92 0.35
N THR A 9 -0.93 -14.85 -0.43
CA THR A 9 -0.42 -16.15 -0.01
C THR A 9 1.07 -16.24 -0.34
N LEU A 10 1.76 -17.26 0.18
CA LEU A 10 3.18 -17.46 -0.12
C LEU A 10 3.46 -17.66 -1.63
N ASP A 11 2.48 -18.20 -2.37
CA ASP A 11 2.59 -18.39 -3.82
C ASP A 11 2.61 -17.06 -4.59
N ASP A 12 2.07 -15.98 -3.99
CA ASP A 12 2.06 -14.66 -4.62
C ASP A 12 3.44 -13.97 -4.53
N VAL A 13 4.30 -14.34 -3.57
CA VAL A 13 5.54 -13.60 -3.25
C VAL A 13 6.39 -13.37 -4.49
N HIS A 14 6.58 -14.37 -5.34
CA HIS A 14 7.37 -14.22 -6.56
C HIS A 14 6.79 -13.14 -7.50
N ALA A 15 5.47 -13.11 -7.67
CA ALA A 15 4.79 -12.12 -8.51
C ALA A 15 4.86 -10.71 -7.89
N LEU A 16 4.74 -10.59 -6.56
CA LEU A 16 4.87 -9.31 -5.85
C LEU A 16 6.26 -8.69 -6.04
N LEU A 17 7.31 -9.51 -5.90
CA LEU A 17 8.70 -9.10 -6.08
C LEU A 17 9.01 -8.70 -7.52
N ALA A 18 8.43 -9.40 -8.50
CA ALA A 18 8.60 -9.06 -9.91
C ALA A 18 7.89 -7.75 -10.30
N LEU A 19 6.78 -7.43 -9.63
CA LEU A 19 6.01 -6.21 -9.86
C LEU A 19 6.68 -4.97 -9.24
N ASP A 20 7.31 -5.11 -8.07
CA ASP A 20 8.01 -4.03 -7.38
C ASP A 20 9.46 -3.88 -7.89
N ALA A 21 9.67 -2.95 -8.82
CA ALA A 21 11.00 -2.64 -9.34
C ALA A 21 12.01 -2.27 -8.22
N TYR A 22 11.56 -1.66 -7.13
CA TYR A 22 12.43 -1.33 -5.99
C TYR A 22 12.89 -2.61 -5.27
N ALA A 23 12.04 -3.63 -5.19
CA ALA A 23 12.39 -4.92 -4.62
C ALA A 23 13.52 -5.64 -5.39
N THR A 24 13.68 -5.37 -6.69
CA THR A 24 14.77 -5.95 -7.49
C THR A 24 16.14 -5.47 -7.02
N ALA A 25 16.27 -4.18 -6.69
CA ALA A 25 17.52 -3.55 -6.26
C ALA A 25 17.74 -3.63 -4.74
N HIS A 26 16.67 -3.72 -3.94
CA HIS A 26 16.75 -3.57 -2.48
C HIS A 26 16.33 -4.85 -1.74
N ALA A 27 17.31 -5.55 -1.15
CA ALA A 27 17.08 -6.78 -0.39
C ALA A 27 16.13 -6.58 0.80
N SER A 28 16.21 -5.43 1.47
CA SER A 28 15.30 -5.07 2.57
C SER A 28 13.84 -5.05 2.14
N ARG A 29 13.54 -4.55 0.93
CA ARG A 29 12.17 -4.55 0.37
C ARG A 29 11.68 -5.98 0.13
N ARG A 30 12.54 -6.89 -0.31
CA ARG A 30 12.16 -8.30 -0.51
C ARG A 30 11.80 -9.00 0.80
N VAL A 31 12.62 -8.80 1.83
CA VAL A 31 12.37 -9.34 3.17
C VAL A 31 11.07 -8.76 3.73
N PHE A 32 10.88 -7.44 3.61
CA PHE A 32 9.65 -6.76 4.04
C PHE A 32 8.39 -7.35 3.39
N ILE A 33 8.39 -7.53 2.06
CA ILE A 33 7.25 -8.12 1.33
C ILE A 33 7.00 -9.56 1.79
N HIS A 34 8.04 -10.38 1.89
CA HIS A 34 7.90 -11.77 2.33
C HIS A 34 7.31 -11.84 3.75
N ASP A 35 7.85 -11.07 4.69
CA ASP A 35 7.39 -11.06 6.08
C ASP A 35 5.94 -10.54 6.19
N ALA A 36 5.57 -9.55 5.39
CA ALA A 36 4.19 -9.06 5.32
C ALA A 36 3.23 -10.16 4.85
N VAL A 37 3.61 -10.97 3.86
CA VAL A 37 2.79 -12.12 3.40
C VAL A 37 2.68 -13.19 4.50
N VAL A 38 3.80 -13.57 5.14
CA VAL A 38 3.81 -14.55 6.25
C VAL A 38 2.91 -14.10 7.40
N ARG A 39 2.91 -12.79 7.71
CA ARG A 39 2.10 -12.19 8.78
C ARG A 39 0.65 -11.91 8.38
N GLN A 40 0.23 -12.29 7.16
CA GLN A 40 -1.11 -12.01 6.62
C GLN A 40 -1.45 -10.51 6.59
N GLN A 41 -0.43 -9.69 6.35
CA GLN A 41 -0.49 -8.22 6.29
C GLN A 41 -0.47 -7.70 4.85
N CYS A 42 -0.68 -8.55 3.86
CA CYS A 42 -0.58 -8.17 2.45
C CYS A 42 -1.89 -8.50 1.69
N LEU A 43 -2.34 -7.56 0.88
CA LEU A 43 -3.46 -7.70 -0.07
C LEU A 43 -2.95 -7.69 -1.50
N VAL A 44 -3.54 -8.53 -2.34
CA VAL A 44 -3.30 -8.57 -3.78
C VAL A 44 -4.55 -8.11 -4.50
N ALA A 45 -4.36 -7.27 -5.51
CA ALA A 45 -5.34 -6.99 -6.54
C ALA A 45 -5.05 -7.88 -7.75
N GLU A 46 -6.00 -8.72 -8.11
CA GLU A 46 -5.93 -9.61 -9.25
C GLU A 46 -6.81 -9.10 -10.38
N ALA A 47 -6.29 -9.12 -11.61
CA ALA A 47 -7.04 -8.82 -12.81
C ALA A 47 -6.72 -9.88 -13.88
N GLY A 48 -7.74 -10.60 -14.34
CA GLY A 48 -7.56 -11.64 -15.37
C GLY A 48 -6.58 -12.75 -14.96
N GLY A 49 -6.56 -13.15 -13.68
CA GLY A 49 -5.65 -14.17 -13.16
C GLY A 49 -4.21 -13.69 -12.92
N GLN A 50 -3.93 -12.39 -13.08
CA GLN A 50 -2.60 -11.81 -12.89
C GLN A 50 -2.60 -10.78 -11.76
N CYS A 51 -1.49 -10.70 -11.03
CA CYS A 51 -1.28 -9.68 -10.02
C CYS A 51 -1.19 -8.29 -10.68
N ALA A 52 -2.22 -7.47 -10.47
CA ALA A 52 -2.30 -6.10 -10.96
C ALA A 52 -1.69 -5.09 -9.97
N GLY A 53 -1.56 -5.45 -8.70
CA GLY A 53 -0.94 -4.64 -7.66
C GLY A 53 -1.08 -5.28 -6.28
N TYR A 54 -0.43 -4.71 -5.29
CA TYR A 54 -0.53 -5.17 -3.91
C TYR A 54 -0.42 -4.01 -2.90
N LEU A 55 -0.84 -4.29 -1.68
CA LEU A 55 -0.80 -3.36 -0.56
C LEU A 55 -0.33 -4.09 0.70
N VAL A 56 0.51 -3.44 1.51
CA VAL A 56 0.88 -3.92 2.84
C VAL A 56 0.18 -3.09 3.92
N LEU A 57 -0.55 -3.76 4.80
CA LEU A 57 -1.30 -3.21 5.93
C LEU A 57 -0.68 -3.69 7.24
N THR A 58 0.03 -2.80 7.94
CA THR A 58 0.64 -3.05 9.24
C THR A 58 -0.17 -2.42 10.36
N ASN A 59 0.26 -2.60 11.61
CA ASN A 59 -0.36 -2.02 12.82
C ASN A 59 0.68 -1.36 13.75
N ASP A 60 1.81 -0.94 13.20
CA ASP A 60 2.97 -0.41 13.91
C ASP A 60 2.99 1.13 14.02
N PHE A 61 2.07 1.84 13.35
CA PHE A 61 1.96 3.29 13.42
C PHE A 61 1.13 3.74 14.64
N PHE A 62 1.79 3.93 15.79
CA PHE A 62 1.13 4.28 17.06
C PHE A 62 -0.02 3.33 17.43
N HIS A 63 0.13 2.04 17.13
CA HIS A 63 -0.88 0.99 17.31
C HIS A 63 -2.16 1.17 16.47
N HIS A 64 -2.13 2.03 15.45
CA HIS A 64 -3.16 2.13 14.42
C HIS A 64 -2.76 1.32 13.19
N ASP A 65 -3.76 0.89 12.43
CA ASP A 65 -3.51 0.27 11.14
C ASP A 65 -2.93 1.29 10.17
N PHE A 66 -1.95 0.84 9.39
CA PHE A 66 -1.13 1.69 8.54
C PHE A 66 -0.91 1.03 7.17
N VAL A 67 -1.23 1.77 6.12
CA VAL A 67 -0.91 1.40 4.75
C VAL A 67 0.57 1.71 4.52
N ALA A 68 1.42 0.71 4.73
CA ALA A 68 2.87 0.83 4.66
C ALA A 68 3.41 0.87 3.23
N LEU A 69 2.68 0.26 2.29
CA LEU A 69 3.12 0.18 0.90
C LEU A 69 1.92 -0.06 -0.03
N VAL A 70 1.91 0.61 -1.17
CA VAL A 70 1.00 0.33 -2.29
C VAL A 70 1.82 0.29 -3.58
N VAL A 71 1.72 -0.80 -4.34
CA VAL A 71 2.37 -0.91 -5.64
C VAL A 71 1.36 -1.39 -6.67
N VAL A 72 1.35 -0.74 -7.84
CA VAL A 72 0.48 -1.12 -8.97
C VAL A 72 1.34 -1.38 -10.19
N ALA A 73 1.08 -2.49 -10.87
CA ALA A 73 1.76 -2.85 -12.11
C ALA A 73 1.63 -1.71 -13.13
N PRO A 74 2.71 -1.31 -13.83
CA PRO A 74 2.68 -0.18 -14.77
C PRO A 74 1.52 -0.23 -15.78
N MET A 75 1.21 -1.43 -16.31
CA MET A 75 0.14 -1.64 -17.28
C MET A 75 -1.27 -1.47 -16.70
N HIS A 76 -1.42 -1.51 -15.37
CA HIS A 76 -2.69 -1.39 -14.66
C HIS A 76 -2.82 -0.08 -13.86
N GLN A 77 -1.86 0.84 -14.02
CA GLN A 77 -1.93 2.16 -13.40
C GLN A 77 -3.07 2.99 -13.99
N ARG A 78 -3.62 3.91 -13.18
CA ARG A 78 -4.75 4.78 -13.54
C ARG A 78 -6.06 4.05 -13.90
N GLN A 79 -6.15 2.75 -13.58
CA GLN A 79 -7.36 1.92 -13.79
C GLN A 79 -8.11 1.61 -12.48
N GLY A 80 -7.80 2.34 -11.40
CA GLY A 80 -8.49 2.17 -10.10
C GLY A 80 -7.93 1.08 -9.18
N VAL A 81 -6.89 0.33 -9.60
CA VAL A 81 -6.29 -0.76 -8.80
C VAL A 81 -5.90 -0.31 -7.38
N ALA A 82 -5.19 0.81 -7.26
CA ALA A 82 -4.77 1.30 -5.95
C ALA A 82 -5.96 1.72 -5.07
N LEU A 83 -7.01 2.30 -5.66
CA LEU A 83 -8.23 2.65 -4.91
C LEU A 83 -8.96 1.41 -4.43
N ALA A 84 -9.00 0.35 -5.24
CA ALA A 84 -9.57 -0.94 -4.85
C ALA A 84 -8.78 -1.60 -3.71
N LEU A 85 -7.43 -1.54 -3.76
CA LEU A 85 -6.57 -2.00 -2.67
C LEU A 85 -6.82 -1.22 -1.38
N LEU A 86 -6.89 0.12 -1.44
CA LEU A 86 -7.16 0.96 -0.28
C LEU A 86 -8.55 0.68 0.33
N ALA A 87 -9.57 0.47 -0.51
CA ALA A 87 -10.90 0.07 -0.05
C ALA A 87 -10.88 -1.33 0.60
N GLY A 88 -10.03 -2.25 0.12
CA GLY A 88 -9.78 -3.54 0.77
C GLY A 88 -9.12 -3.38 2.14
N ALA A 89 -8.10 -2.52 2.25
CA ALA A 89 -7.43 -2.22 3.51
C ALA A 89 -8.39 -1.59 4.53
N GLU A 90 -9.24 -0.65 4.10
CA GLU A 90 -10.27 -0.04 4.94
C GLU A 90 -11.24 -1.08 5.52
N LYS A 91 -11.69 -2.06 4.71
CA LYS A 91 -12.56 -3.15 5.19
C LYS A 91 -11.89 -4.08 6.21
N LEU A 92 -10.56 -4.21 6.13
CA LEU A 92 -9.78 -5.04 7.06
C LEU A 92 -9.27 -4.25 8.26
N CYS A 93 -9.42 -2.92 8.25
CA CYS A 93 -8.96 -2.06 9.32
C CYS A 93 -9.65 -2.44 10.63
N LYS A 94 -8.86 -2.75 11.65
CA LYS A 94 -9.29 -3.15 13.00
C LYS A 94 -9.28 -2.00 13.99
N THR A 95 -8.86 -0.82 13.54
CA THR A 95 -8.76 0.37 14.40
C THR A 95 -9.65 1.49 13.86
N PRO A 96 -10.07 2.47 14.69
CA PRO A 96 -10.94 3.56 14.25
C PRO A 96 -10.32 4.52 13.21
N LYS A 97 -9.01 4.37 12.94
CA LYS A 97 -8.25 5.26 12.06
C LYS A 97 -7.29 4.43 11.22
N LEU A 98 -7.38 4.58 9.91
CA LEU A 98 -6.40 4.03 8.98
C LEU A 98 -5.43 5.15 8.59
N PHE A 99 -4.15 4.94 8.83
CA PHE A 99 -3.10 5.87 8.44
C PHE A 99 -2.39 5.42 7.16
N ALA A 100 -1.81 6.38 6.45
CA ALA A 100 -0.92 6.14 5.32
C ALA A 100 0.09 7.29 5.25
N SER A 101 1.19 7.09 4.55
CA SER A 101 2.12 8.18 4.25
C SER A 101 2.64 8.12 2.83
N THR A 102 3.16 9.24 2.36
CA THR A 102 3.90 9.31 1.10
C THR A 102 4.82 10.52 1.07
N ASN A 103 5.94 10.43 0.35
CA ASN A 103 6.84 11.57 0.14
C ASN A 103 6.13 12.79 -0.47
N LEU A 104 6.63 13.98 -0.16
CA LEU A 104 6.11 15.26 -0.66
C LEU A 104 6.24 15.37 -2.19
N CYS A 105 7.26 14.80 -2.81
CA CYS A 105 7.41 14.80 -4.26
C CYS A 105 6.40 13.88 -4.98
N ASN A 106 5.84 12.88 -4.27
CA ASN A 106 4.99 11.86 -4.86
C ASN A 106 3.52 12.32 -4.96
N THR A 107 3.30 13.29 -5.85
CA THR A 107 1.98 13.89 -6.09
C THR A 107 0.92 12.87 -6.56
N ALA A 108 1.33 11.79 -7.23
CA ALA A 108 0.43 10.72 -7.65
C ALA A 108 -0.17 9.96 -6.45
N SER A 109 0.67 9.59 -5.48
CA SER A 109 0.22 8.94 -4.23
C SER A 109 -0.64 9.88 -3.39
N GLN A 110 -0.28 11.16 -3.29
CA GLN A 110 -1.10 12.16 -2.58
C GLN A 110 -2.50 12.29 -3.19
N ALA A 111 -2.58 12.37 -4.53
CA ALA A 111 -3.86 12.42 -5.23
C ALA A 111 -4.68 11.13 -5.07
N MET A 112 -4.01 9.97 -5.02
CA MET A 112 -4.64 8.68 -4.76
C MET A 112 -5.24 8.62 -3.34
N LEU A 113 -4.48 9.01 -2.32
CA LEU A 113 -4.95 9.04 -0.92
C LEU A 113 -6.14 9.99 -0.76
N ALA A 114 -6.04 11.20 -1.34
CA ALA A 114 -7.14 12.17 -1.32
C ALA A 114 -8.42 11.60 -1.98
N LYS A 115 -8.30 10.92 -3.13
CA LYS A 115 -9.44 10.26 -3.79
C LYS A 115 -10.03 9.11 -2.98
N ALA A 116 -9.22 8.44 -2.17
CA ALA A 116 -9.66 7.39 -1.26
C ALA A 116 -10.30 7.95 0.03
N GLY A 117 -10.40 9.28 0.19
CA GLY A 117 -11.02 9.93 1.33
C GLY A 117 -10.10 10.10 2.55
N PHE A 118 -8.79 9.91 2.37
CA PHE A 118 -7.83 10.30 3.40
C PHE A 118 -7.65 11.82 3.42
N ILE A 119 -7.40 12.36 4.61
CA ILE A 119 -7.10 13.79 4.81
C ILE A 119 -5.67 13.95 5.35
N PRO A 120 -4.99 15.08 5.07
CA PRO A 120 -3.68 15.37 5.65
C PRO A 120 -3.76 15.39 7.19
N SER A 121 -2.76 14.78 7.84
CA SER A 121 -2.73 14.60 9.30
C SER A 121 -1.36 14.91 9.92
N GLY A 122 -0.39 15.37 9.13
CA GLY A 122 0.92 15.77 9.64
C GLY A 122 2.03 15.53 8.62
N ARG A 123 3.26 15.70 9.09
CA ARG A 123 4.48 15.51 8.30
C ARG A 123 5.57 14.96 9.19
N ILE A 124 6.38 14.04 8.66
CA ILE A 124 7.60 13.55 9.31
C ILE A 124 8.78 14.07 8.49
N GLU A 125 9.63 14.85 9.14
CA GLU A 125 10.86 15.38 8.55
C GLU A 125 12.04 14.44 8.85
N ASN A 126 13.18 14.69 8.19
CA ASN A 126 14.43 13.97 8.44
C ASN A 126 14.42 12.46 8.10
N LEU A 127 13.54 12.02 7.20
CA LEU A 127 13.59 10.67 6.60
C LEU A 127 14.41 10.70 5.29
N ASP A 128 13.87 11.36 4.26
CA ASP A 128 14.57 11.63 3.01
C ASP A 128 14.99 13.10 2.92
N GLU A 129 16.22 13.37 2.47
CA GLU A 129 16.77 14.72 2.40
C GLU A 129 15.99 15.58 1.40
N GLY A 130 15.37 16.66 1.90
CA GLY A 130 14.59 17.58 1.07
C GLY A 130 13.21 17.08 0.63
N ASP A 131 12.80 15.87 1.04
CA ASP A 131 11.54 15.25 0.61
C ASP A 131 10.78 14.60 1.79
N PRO A 132 10.19 15.43 2.68
CA PRO A 132 9.57 14.94 3.90
C PRO A 132 8.31 14.12 3.63
N GLU A 133 8.01 13.23 4.56
CA GLU A 133 6.90 12.29 4.44
C GLU A 133 5.58 12.94 4.89
N GLN A 134 4.60 13.02 4.00
CA GLN A 134 3.25 13.52 4.30
C GLN A 134 2.43 12.39 4.94
N VAL A 135 1.89 12.62 6.13
CA VAL A 135 1.04 11.67 6.84
C VAL A 135 -0.42 11.99 6.56
N TYR A 136 -1.21 10.95 6.30
CA TYR A 136 -2.63 11.02 6.01
C TYR A 136 -3.42 10.10 6.95
N VAL A 137 -4.65 10.49 7.27
CA VAL A 137 -5.58 9.71 8.07
C VAL A 137 -6.92 9.57 7.38
N LYS A 138 -7.54 8.39 7.52
CA LYS A 138 -8.95 8.15 7.22
C LYS A 138 -9.62 7.60 8.47
N PHE A 139 -10.76 8.19 8.86
CA PHE A 139 -11.55 7.70 9.97
C PHE A 139 -12.43 6.55 9.48
N VAL A 140 -12.30 5.39 10.11
CA VAL A 140 -13.02 4.16 9.76
C VAL A 140 -14.07 3.91 10.85
N CYS A 141 -15.33 3.82 10.45
CA CYS A 141 -16.47 3.59 11.35
C CYS A 141 -16.72 2.10 11.57
#